data_AF-A0A0F5J650-F1
#
_entry.id   AF-A0A0F5J650-F1
#
_cell.length_a   1.000
_cell.length_b   1.000
_cell.length_c   1.000
_cell.angle_alpha   90.00
_cell.angle_beta   90.00
_cell.angle_gamma   90.00
#
_symmetry.space_group_name_H-M   'P 1'
#
loop_
_entity.id
_entity.type
_entity.pdbx_description
1 polymer ?
#
loop_
_entity_poly.entity_id
_entity_poly.type
_entity_poly.pdbx_seq_one_letter_code
_entity_poly.pdbx_strand_id
1 'polypeptide(L)'
;TAQDKSGHLPQAAENDTIFAPQADGLPEETPGYENDEPDYEDEEIAGYMDGDDDTGRATGVSFDELGEAVRTANADNPTEAEQRQAAGTLASIEGTNLYDAVVENINGGLAKVAELLGRNEAELAAAAVPAEAGNKSKEHEAFDMNDFL
;
A
#
# COMPACT_ATOMS: atom_id res chain seq x y z
N THR A 1 -59.71 22.21 -14.60
CA THR A 1 -59.72 21.51 -13.30
C THR A 1 -58.28 21.42 -12.83
N ALA A 2 -57.83 22.39 -12.03
CA ALA A 2 -56.47 22.42 -11.49
C ALA A 2 -56.53 21.82 -10.08
N GLN A 3 -55.87 20.69 -9.86
CA GLN A 3 -55.78 20.09 -8.53
C GLN A 3 -54.71 20.81 -7.72
N ASP A 4 -55.14 21.47 -6.66
CA ASP A 4 -54.29 21.92 -5.57
C ASP A 4 -53.66 20.69 -4.92
N LYS A 5 -52.34 20.54 -5.07
CA LYS A 5 -51.56 19.57 -4.31
C LYS A 5 -50.90 20.30 -3.15
N SER A 6 -51.70 20.76 -2.20
CA SER A 6 -51.18 21.09 -0.87
C SER A 6 -50.73 19.79 -0.20
N GLY A 7 -49.43 19.50 -0.37
CA GLY A 7 -48.76 18.43 0.35
C GLY A 7 -48.82 18.74 1.84
N HIS A 8 -49.58 17.92 2.57
CA HIS A 8 -49.51 17.88 4.02
C HIS A 8 -48.13 17.33 4.39
N LEU A 9 -47.18 18.23 4.65
CA LEU A 9 -45.93 17.85 5.31
C LEU A 9 -46.33 17.40 6.72
N PRO A 10 -45.98 16.18 7.16
CA PRO A 10 -46.14 15.84 8.55
C PRO A 10 -45.35 16.85 9.37
N GLN A 11 -46.02 17.45 10.35
CA GLN A 11 -45.43 18.35 11.32
C GLN A 11 -44.17 17.68 11.85
N ALA A 12 -43.01 18.32 11.66
CA ALA A 12 -41.74 17.82 12.14
C ALA A 12 -41.82 17.69 13.66
N ALA A 13 -42.15 16.49 14.13
CA ALA A 13 -42.07 16.15 15.52
C ALA A 13 -40.58 16.06 15.88
N GLU A 14 -40.15 17.01 16.72
CA GLU A 14 -39.32 16.70 17.88
C GLU A 14 -37.85 16.31 17.64
N ASN A 15 -37.27 16.60 16.46
CA ASN A 15 -35.82 16.36 16.27
C ASN A 15 -34.91 17.47 16.85
N ASP A 16 -35.49 18.59 17.28
CA ASP A 16 -34.74 19.76 17.80
C ASP A 16 -34.17 19.55 19.21
N THR A 17 -34.35 18.36 19.79
CA THR A 17 -33.91 18.02 21.16
C THR A 17 -32.73 17.03 21.17
N ILE A 18 -32.31 16.49 20.02
CA ILE A 18 -31.21 15.49 19.98
C ILE A 18 -29.83 16.14 20.27
N PHE A 19 -29.70 17.45 20.10
CA PHE A 19 -28.46 18.20 20.37
C PHE A 19 -28.53 19.14 21.58
N ALA A 20 -29.67 19.17 22.29
CA ALA A 20 -29.74 19.88 23.56
C ALA A 20 -29.13 18.97 24.64
N PRO A 21 -28.10 19.41 25.39
CA PRO A 21 -27.65 18.65 26.54
C PRO A 21 -28.81 18.55 27.52
N GLN A 22 -29.40 17.37 27.67
CA GLN A 22 -30.35 17.07 28.74
C GLN A 22 -29.58 17.08 30.06
N ALA A 23 -29.43 18.26 30.63
CA ALA A 23 -28.82 18.44 31.94
C ALA A 23 -29.85 18.15 33.04
N ASP A 24 -30.36 16.90 33.08
CA ASP A 24 -31.12 16.40 34.21
C ASP A 24 -30.21 15.53 35.10
N GLY A 25 -29.48 16.22 35.97
CA GLY A 25 -29.26 15.79 37.37
C GLY A 25 -28.63 14.43 37.67
N LEU A 26 -27.93 13.80 36.73
CA LEU A 26 -27.07 12.66 37.05
C LEU A 26 -25.78 13.19 37.71
N PRO A 27 -25.33 12.64 38.86
CA PRO A 27 -24.02 12.97 39.38
C PRO A 27 -22.99 12.68 38.29
N GLU A 28 -22.08 13.63 38.05
CA GLU A 28 -20.89 13.37 37.24
C GLU A 28 -20.16 12.20 37.91
N GLU A 29 -20.27 11.02 37.32
CA GLU A 29 -19.30 9.96 37.50
C GLU A 29 -18.00 10.47 36.84
N THR A 30 -17.31 11.41 37.50
CA THR A 30 -15.91 11.66 37.20
C THR A 30 -15.24 10.30 37.34
N PRO A 31 -14.72 9.70 36.26
CA PRO A 31 -13.99 8.45 36.41
C PRO A 31 -12.90 8.76 37.42
N GLY A 32 -12.88 8.00 38.52
CA GLY A 32 -11.84 8.09 39.51
C GLY A 32 -10.54 7.65 38.88
N TYR A 33 -9.91 8.54 38.11
CA TYR A 33 -8.48 8.50 37.86
C TYR A 33 -7.84 8.94 39.18
N GLU A 34 -7.99 8.09 40.20
CA GLU A 34 -7.01 8.05 41.25
C GLU A 34 -5.67 7.93 40.54
N ASN A 35 -4.76 8.80 40.97
CA ASN A 35 -3.45 9.02 40.40
C ASN A 35 -2.56 7.78 40.57
N ASP A 36 -2.95 6.65 39.97
CA ASP A 36 -2.05 5.60 39.57
C ASP A 36 -1.30 6.18 38.38
N GLU A 37 -0.30 7.02 38.68
CA GLU A 37 0.81 7.27 37.77
C GLU A 37 1.23 5.89 37.27
N PRO A 38 0.96 5.55 36.00
CA PRO A 38 1.49 4.30 35.50
C PRO A 38 3.01 4.47 35.62
N ASP A 39 3.65 3.45 36.17
CA ASP A 39 5.08 3.30 36.07
C ASP A 39 5.39 3.20 34.57
N TYR A 40 5.61 4.36 33.94
CA TYR A 40 6.15 4.46 32.60
C TYR A 40 7.61 4.01 32.71
N GLU A 41 7.82 2.73 33.01
CA GLU A 41 9.00 2.01 32.53
C GLU A 41 9.05 2.33 31.04
N ASP A 42 10.19 2.88 30.60
CA ASP A 42 10.41 3.41 29.27
C ASP A 42 10.14 2.34 28.19
N GLU A 43 8.88 2.10 27.83
CA GLU A 43 8.50 1.30 26.68
C GLU A 43 8.90 2.11 25.45
N GLU A 44 10.14 1.89 25.00
CA GLU A 44 10.73 2.50 23.82
C GLU A 44 9.85 2.25 22.58
N ILE A 45 8.90 3.14 22.31
CA ILE A 45 8.20 3.27 21.01
C ILE A 45 9.18 3.67 19.89
N ALA A 46 10.47 3.86 20.20
CA ALA A 46 11.52 4.17 19.24
C ALA A 46 11.93 2.98 18.35
N GLY A 47 11.62 1.73 18.72
CA GLY A 47 12.11 0.54 18.02
C GLY A 47 11.48 0.23 16.64
N TYR A 48 10.46 0.96 16.21
CA TYR A 48 9.79 0.73 14.91
C TYR A 48 10.18 1.74 13.82
N MET A 49 11.09 2.67 14.11
CA MET A 49 11.62 3.63 13.14
C MET A 49 13.14 3.67 13.25
N ASP A 50 13.81 2.55 12.97
CA ASP A 50 15.22 2.62 12.59
C ASP A 50 15.28 3.41 11.27
N GLY A 51 15.58 4.70 11.40
CA GLY A 51 15.14 5.79 10.52
C GLY A 51 15.73 5.85 9.12
N ASP A 52 16.35 4.76 8.64
CA ASP A 52 16.92 4.66 7.29
C ASP A 52 16.34 3.50 6.49
N ASP A 53 15.49 2.64 7.09
CA ASP A 53 14.85 1.54 6.37
C ASP A 53 13.35 1.80 6.21
N ASP A 54 12.96 2.27 5.02
CA ASP A 54 11.56 2.45 4.63
C ASP A 54 10.78 1.11 4.52
N THR A 55 11.38 -0.05 4.83
CA THR A 55 10.71 -1.36 4.86
C THR A 55 9.45 -1.42 5.74
N GLY A 56 9.31 -0.51 6.70
CA GLY A 56 8.12 -0.43 7.56
C GLY A 56 7.01 0.49 7.05
N ARG A 57 7.28 1.35 6.05
CA ARG A 57 6.26 2.26 5.48
C ARG A 57 5.52 1.56 4.35
N ALA A 58 4.20 1.48 4.48
CA ALA A 58 3.35 1.06 3.38
C ALA A 58 3.52 2.03 2.19
N THR A 59 4.21 1.59 1.15
CA THR A 59 4.41 2.33 -0.11
C THR A 59 3.10 2.46 -0.89
N GLY A 60 2.21 1.46 -0.76
CA GLY A 60 0.87 1.48 -1.36
C GLY A 60 0.87 1.51 -2.89
N VAL A 61 -0.32 1.56 -3.47
CA VAL A 61 -0.52 1.72 -4.93
C VAL A 61 -1.67 2.71 -5.15
N SER A 62 -1.46 3.66 -6.06
CA SER A 62 -2.47 4.66 -6.45
C SER A 62 -3.49 4.11 -7.44
N PHE A 63 -4.66 4.75 -7.51
CA PHE A 63 -5.72 4.32 -8.43
C PHE A 63 -5.32 4.43 -9.90
N ASP A 64 -4.52 5.44 -10.24
CA ASP A 64 -4.01 5.62 -11.61
C ASP A 64 -3.06 4.47 -11.99
N GLU A 65 -2.20 4.03 -11.07
CA GLU A 65 -1.30 2.88 -11.30
C GLU A 65 -2.07 1.57 -11.49
N LEU A 66 -3.16 1.37 -10.74
CA LEU A 66 -4.04 0.21 -10.91
C LEU A 66 -4.76 0.25 -12.26
N GLY A 67 -5.30 1.43 -12.61
CA GLY A 67 -5.99 1.63 -13.88
C GLY A 67 -5.06 1.40 -15.07
N GLU A 68 -3.82 1.87 -14.97
CA GLU A 68 -2.80 1.65 -16.00
C GLU A 68 -2.42 0.17 -16.08
N ALA A 69 -2.18 -0.49 -14.94
CA ALA A 69 -1.85 -1.92 -14.92
C ALA A 69 -2.94 -2.78 -15.60
N VAL A 70 -4.22 -2.51 -15.31
CA VAL A 70 -5.35 -3.20 -15.96
C VAL A 70 -5.43 -2.87 -17.44
N ARG A 71 -5.24 -1.61 -17.84
CA ARG A 71 -5.25 -1.21 -19.26
C ARG A 71 -4.13 -1.90 -20.03
N THR A 72 -2.91 -1.88 -19.49
CA THR A 72 -1.74 -2.53 -20.09
C THR A 72 -1.95 -4.04 -20.20
N ALA A 73 -2.45 -4.70 -19.16
CA ALA A 73 -2.70 -6.14 -19.21
C ALA A 73 -3.78 -6.52 -20.24
N ASN A 74 -4.75 -5.63 -20.48
CA ASN A 74 -5.77 -5.81 -21.49
C ASN A 74 -5.33 -5.42 -22.90
N ALA A 75 -4.26 -4.64 -23.06
CA ALA A 75 -3.75 -4.25 -24.36
C ALA A 75 -3.22 -5.47 -25.12
N ASP A 76 -3.44 -5.48 -26.43
CA ASP A 76 -2.99 -6.60 -27.29
C ASP A 76 -1.47 -6.59 -27.49
N ASN A 77 -0.85 -5.41 -27.49
CA ASN A 77 0.60 -5.26 -27.72
C ASN A 77 1.19 -4.07 -26.94
N PRO A 78 1.19 -4.11 -25.60
CA PRO A 78 1.79 -3.07 -24.76
C PRO A 78 3.32 -3.05 -24.90
N THR A 79 3.92 -1.88 -24.68
CA THR A 79 5.38 -1.74 -24.68
C THR A 79 6.02 -2.46 -23.49
N GLU A 80 7.30 -2.82 -23.59
CA GLU A 80 8.03 -3.49 -22.50
C GLU A 80 8.09 -2.64 -21.22
N ALA A 81 8.18 -1.31 -21.35
CA ALA A 81 8.16 -0.39 -20.22
C ALA A 81 6.81 -0.41 -19.49
N GLU A 82 5.70 -0.38 -20.24
CA GLU A 82 4.35 -0.47 -19.68
C GLU A 82 4.12 -1.84 -19.02
N GLN A 83 4.52 -2.94 -19.69
CA GLN A 83 4.43 -4.29 -19.11
C GLN A 83 5.20 -4.40 -17.81
N ARG A 84 6.41 -3.82 -17.76
CA ARG A 84 7.23 -3.80 -16.55
C ARG A 84 6.60 -3.00 -15.42
N GLN A 85 6.03 -1.83 -15.74
CA GLN A 85 5.32 -1.02 -14.76
C GLN A 85 4.07 -1.74 -14.23
N ALA A 86 3.25 -2.29 -15.12
CA ALA A 86 2.05 -3.05 -14.74
C ALA A 86 2.38 -4.27 -13.88
N ALA A 87 3.42 -5.02 -14.24
CA ALA A 87 3.88 -6.16 -13.44
C ALA A 87 4.42 -5.74 -12.07
N GLY A 88 5.16 -4.64 -11.98
CA GLY A 88 5.63 -4.10 -10.69
C GLY A 88 4.48 -3.69 -9.78
N THR A 89 3.44 -3.06 -10.33
CA THR A 89 2.22 -2.72 -9.60
C THR A 89 1.48 -3.97 -9.12
N LEU A 90 1.34 -4.99 -9.99
CA LEU A 90 0.67 -6.25 -9.66
C LEU A 90 1.42 -7.03 -8.56
N ALA A 91 2.75 -7.05 -8.62
CA ALA A 91 3.58 -7.65 -7.57
C ALA A 91 3.44 -6.90 -6.24
N SER A 92 3.33 -5.56 -6.29
CA SER A 92 3.20 -4.72 -5.09
C SER A 92 1.88 -4.94 -4.32
N ILE A 93 0.84 -5.43 -4.99
CA ILE A 93 -0.46 -5.73 -4.37
C ILE A 93 -0.67 -7.23 -4.14
N GLU A 94 0.30 -8.09 -4.47
CA GLU A 94 0.16 -9.54 -4.33
C GLU A 94 -0.17 -9.93 -2.88
N GLY A 95 -1.11 -10.86 -2.70
CA GLY A 95 -1.58 -11.29 -1.38
C GLY A 95 -2.58 -10.32 -0.72
N THR A 96 -3.01 -9.27 -1.42
CA THR A 96 -4.11 -8.39 -0.98
C THR A 96 -5.42 -8.74 -1.68
N ASN A 97 -6.55 -8.38 -1.06
CA ASN A 97 -7.88 -8.51 -1.71
C ASN A 97 -7.97 -7.71 -3.02
N LEU A 98 -7.13 -6.67 -3.18
CA LEU A 98 -7.11 -5.85 -4.39
C LEU A 98 -6.48 -6.59 -5.57
N TYR A 99 -5.52 -7.48 -5.31
CA TYR A 99 -4.93 -8.33 -6.35
C TYR A 99 -6.00 -9.17 -7.04
N ASP A 100 -6.82 -9.88 -6.26
CA ASP A 100 -7.90 -10.71 -6.80
C ASP A 100 -8.89 -9.88 -7.62
N ALA A 101 -9.30 -8.71 -7.09
CA ALA A 101 -10.20 -7.81 -7.80
C ALA A 101 -9.60 -7.29 -9.12
N VAL A 102 -8.31 -6.97 -9.16
CA VAL A 102 -7.62 -6.49 -10.38
C VAL A 102 -7.49 -7.62 -11.41
N VAL A 103 -7.09 -8.82 -10.97
CA VAL A 103 -6.96 -10.01 -11.83
C VAL A 103 -8.30 -10.36 -12.47
N GLU A 104 -9.40 -10.33 -11.72
CA GLU A 104 -10.75 -10.61 -12.24
C GLU A 104 -11.21 -9.60 -13.32
N ASN A 105 -10.72 -8.35 -13.26
CA ASN A 105 -11.04 -7.32 -14.24
C ASN A 105 -10.16 -7.36 -15.51
N ILE A 106 -9.14 -8.22 -15.55
CA ILE A 106 -8.29 -8.41 -16.73
C ILE A 106 -8.87 -9.52 -17.61
N ASN A 107 -9.02 -9.25 -18.92
CA ASN A 107 -9.45 -10.24 -19.90
C ASN A 107 -8.36 -11.30 -20.08
N GLY A 108 -8.64 -12.53 -19.64
CA GLY A 108 -7.65 -13.61 -19.54
C GLY A 108 -7.14 -13.85 -18.12
N GLY A 109 -7.62 -13.08 -17.14
CA GLY A 109 -7.47 -13.32 -15.71
C GLY A 109 -6.03 -13.56 -15.27
N LEU A 110 -5.87 -14.57 -14.41
CA LEU A 110 -4.57 -14.96 -13.83
C LEU A 110 -3.53 -15.34 -14.89
N ALA A 111 -3.94 -15.89 -16.04
CA ALA A 111 -2.99 -16.35 -17.06
C ALA A 111 -2.20 -15.18 -17.67
N LYS A 112 -2.88 -14.08 -18.00
CA LYS A 112 -2.21 -12.87 -18.50
C LYS A 112 -1.35 -12.20 -17.44
N VAL A 113 -1.81 -12.19 -16.19
CA VAL A 113 -1.06 -11.61 -15.07
C VAL A 113 0.22 -12.41 -14.78
N ALA A 114 0.12 -13.74 -14.76
CA ALA A 114 1.28 -14.62 -14.58
C ALA A 114 2.27 -14.49 -15.75
N GLU A 115 1.79 -14.31 -16.98
CA GLU A 115 2.64 -14.03 -18.13
C GLU A 115 3.39 -12.70 -18.00
N LEU A 116 2.72 -11.63 -17.55
CA LEU A 116 3.33 -10.32 -17.31
C LEU A 116 4.38 -10.38 -16.19
N LEU A 117 4.06 -11.03 -15.08
CA LEU A 117 4.97 -11.22 -13.94
C LEU A 117 6.17 -12.07 -14.35
N GLY A 118 5.95 -13.20 -15.04
CA GLY A 118 7.04 -14.07 -15.48
C GLY A 118 8.00 -13.41 -16.48
N ARG A 119 7.49 -12.57 -17.38
CA ARG A 119 8.34 -11.75 -18.26
C ARG A 119 9.12 -10.70 -17.49
N ASN A 120 8.48 -10.04 -16.53
CA ASN A 120 9.12 -9.03 -15.68
C ASN A 120 10.27 -9.61 -14.86
N GLU A 121 10.06 -10.77 -14.23
CA GLU A 121 11.09 -11.49 -13.47
C GLU A 121 12.26 -11.95 -14.37
N ALA A 122 11.98 -12.49 -15.55
CA ALA A 122 13.00 -12.92 -16.49
C ALA A 122 13.88 -11.74 -16.97
N GLU A 123 13.26 -10.58 -17.21
CA GLU A 123 14.02 -9.39 -17.58
C GLU A 123 14.74 -8.73 -16.39
N LEU A 124 14.14 -8.72 -15.20
CA LEU A 124 14.83 -8.27 -13.98
C LEU A 124 16.06 -9.14 -13.69
N ALA A 125 15.92 -10.46 -13.85
CA ALA A 125 17.03 -11.40 -13.72
C ALA A 125 18.11 -11.14 -14.78
N ALA A 126 17.73 -10.82 -16.03
CA ALA A 126 18.66 -10.45 -17.09
C ALA A 126 19.35 -9.10 -16.84
N ALA A 127 18.64 -8.11 -16.28
CA ALA A 127 19.19 -6.80 -15.92
C ALA A 127 20.08 -6.85 -14.67
N ALA A 128 19.83 -7.81 -13.77
CA ALA A 128 20.66 -8.08 -12.60
C ALA A 128 21.92 -8.88 -12.94
N VAL A 129 22.05 -9.43 -14.15
CA VAL A 129 23.34 -9.91 -14.65
C VAL A 129 24.22 -8.68 -14.81
N PRO A 130 25.31 -8.54 -14.04
CA PRO A 130 26.19 -7.40 -14.23
C PRO A 130 26.66 -7.43 -15.68
N ALA A 131 26.28 -6.39 -16.45
CA ALA A 131 26.94 -6.08 -17.71
C ALA A 131 28.43 -6.17 -17.42
N GLU A 132 29.14 -7.00 -18.18
CA GLU A 132 30.56 -7.28 -18.02
C GLU A 132 31.32 -5.95 -17.97
N ALA A 133 31.45 -5.39 -16.77
CA ALA A 133 32.29 -4.27 -16.46
C ALA A 133 33.69 -4.85 -16.52
N GLY A 134 34.26 -4.79 -17.72
CA GLY A 134 35.67 -4.99 -17.93
C GLY A 134 36.45 -4.21 -16.88
N ASN A 135 37.46 -4.90 -16.33
CA ASN A 135 38.43 -4.40 -15.37
C ASN A 135 38.02 -4.47 -13.89
N LYS A 136 37.82 -5.69 -13.37
CA LYS A 136 38.33 -6.00 -12.03
C LYS A 136 39.85 -5.88 -12.11
N SER A 137 40.39 -4.78 -11.61
CA SER A 137 41.83 -4.57 -11.46
C SER A 137 42.44 -5.79 -10.76
N LYS A 138 43.35 -6.47 -11.48
CA LYS A 138 44.17 -7.60 -11.02
C LYS A 138 45.21 -7.21 -9.96
N GLU A 139 44.95 -6.16 -9.19
CA GLU A 139 45.91 -5.58 -8.24
C GLU A 139 46.05 -6.36 -6.93
N HIS A 140 45.22 -7.38 -6.72
CA HIS A 140 45.27 -8.24 -5.53
C HIS A 140 45.97 -9.59 -5.75
N GLU A 141 46.41 -9.93 -6.98
CA GLU A 141 47.12 -11.20 -7.26
C GLU A 141 48.64 -11.15 -6.99
N ALA A 142 49.20 -9.96 -6.68
CA ALA A 142 50.64 -9.78 -6.49
C ALA A 142 51.12 -9.85 -5.03
N PHE A 143 50.24 -10.18 -4.07
CA PHE A 143 50.64 -10.34 -2.67
C PHE A 143 51.14 -11.77 -2.42
N ASP A 144 52.46 -11.96 -2.47
CA ASP A 144 53.13 -13.22 -2.07
C ASP A 144 53.66 -13.09 -0.64
N MET A 145 53.18 -13.93 0.29
CA MET A 145 53.67 -13.96 1.67
C MET A 145 55.12 -14.46 1.79
N ASN A 146 55.66 -15.11 0.76
CA ASN A 146 57.04 -15.60 0.76
C ASN A 146 58.08 -14.49 0.55
N ASP A 147 57.68 -13.29 0.10
CA ASP A 147 58.58 -12.13 -0.03
C ASP A 147 58.96 -11.48 1.31
N PHE A 148 58.33 -11.90 2.41
CA PHE A 148 58.54 -11.35 3.77
C PHE A 148 59.19 -12.32 4.76
N LEU A 149 59.73 -13.46 4.29
CA LEU A 149 60.45 -14.48 5.09
C LEU A 149 61.95 -14.48 4.78
#